data_AF-A0A2G9ZUY4-F1
#
_entry.id   AF-A0A2G9ZUY4-F1
#
_cell.length_a   1.000
_cell.length_b   1.000
_cell.length_c   1.000
_cell.angle_alpha   90.00
_cell.angle_beta   90.00
_cell.angle_gamma   90.00
#
_symmetry.space_group_name_H-M   'P 1'
#
loop_
_entity.id
_entity.type
_entity.pdbx_description
1 polymer ?
#
loop_
_entity_poly.entity_id
_entity_poly.type
_entity_poly.pdbx_seq_one_letter_code
_entity_poly.pdbx_strand_id
1 'polypeptide(L)'
;MKWPVRHDAAVRRQWFSSGVIIGQERIMSDQNESFAENAPGKYYIVKTCIGCILCSEIAPENFSENTDEELAFGYNYVRKQPETRAEEQLCEEAMDVCPADAIRNNGKSN
;
A
#
# COMPACT_ATOMS: atom_id res chain seq x y z
N MET A 1 -12.62 37.96 -35.43
CA MET A 1 -12.88 38.52 -34.08
C MET A 1 -11.61 38.38 -33.26
N LYS A 2 -11.10 39.53 -32.77
CA LYS A 2 -9.76 39.71 -32.21
C LYS A 2 -9.73 39.36 -30.72
N TRP A 3 -8.78 38.52 -30.32
CA TRP A 3 -8.45 38.26 -28.92
C TRP A 3 -7.70 39.47 -28.36
N PRO A 4 -8.14 40.11 -27.25
CA PRO A 4 -7.37 41.21 -26.68
C PRO A 4 -6.28 40.65 -25.75
N VAL A 5 -5.04 40.79 -26.22
CA VAL A 5 -3.86 40.79 -25.38
C VAL A 5 -3.94 42.02 -24.48
N ARG A 6 -3.97 41.85 -23.16
CA ARG A 6 -3.69 42.93 -22.21
C ARG A 6 -2.66 42.47 -21.21
N HIS A 7 -1.42 42.90 -21.47
CA HIS A 7 -0.44 43.22 -20.44
C HIS A 7 -1.08 44.25 -19.51
N ASP A 8 -1.07 44.01 -18.20
CA ASP A 8 -0.61 45.05 -17.27
C ASP A 8 -0.38 44.49 -15.87
N ALA A 9 0.78 44.87 -15.33
CA ALA A 9 1.28 44.48 -14.03
C ALA A 9 0.57 45.26 -12.92
N ALA A 10 0.34 44.56 -11.80
CA ALA A 10 0.34 45.12 -10.45
C ALA A 10 -0.59 46.32 -10.15
N VAL A 11 -1.82 46.02 -9.69
CA VAL A 11 -2.43 46.80 -8.60
C VAL A 11 -2.79 45.86 -7.45
N ARG A 12 -1.88 45.87 -6.48
CA ARG A 12 -2.04 45.40 -5.11
C ARG A 12 -3.27 46.03 -4.43
N ARG A 13 -4.08 45.22 -3.75
CA ARG A 13 -4.28 45.20 -2.26
C ARG A 13 -5.71 44.83 -1.87
N GLN A 14 -5.76 43.86 -0.96
CA GLN A 14 -6.88 43.47 -0.08
C GLN A 14 -8.13 43.02 -0.87
N TRP A 15 -8.83 41.97 -0.50
CA TRP A 15 -9.61 41.87 0.73
C TRP A 15 -9.70 40.43 1.20
N PHE A 16 -9.45 40.25 2.50
CA PHE A 16 -9.83 39.07 3.26
C PHE A 16 -11.33 38.82 3.12
N SER A 17 -11.71 37.60 2.75
CA SER A 17 -12.76 36.85 3.44
C SER A 17 -12.94 35.48 2.82
N SER A 18 -12.78 34.46 3.65
CA SER A 18 -13.48 33.17 3.55
C SER A 18 -13.20 32.33 2.30
N GLY A 19 -12.35 31.33 2.44
CA GLY A 19 -12.24 30.30 1.41
C GLY A 19 -11.13 29.31 1.66
N VAL A 20 -11.33 28.45 2.68
CA VAL A 20 -10.73 27.12 2.83
C VAL A 20 -9.26 27.01 2.43
N ILE A 21 -8.39 27.08 3.44
CA ILE A 21 -7.09 26.41 3.36
C ILE A 21 -7.44 24.91 3.22
N ILE A 22 -7.51 24.36 2.01
CA ILE A 22 -7.40 22.91 1.85
C ILE A 22 -5.94 22.59 2.11
N GLY A 23 -5.63 22.52 3.41
CA GLY A 23 -4.38 22.01 3.93
C GLY A 23 -4.13 20.66 3.28
N GLN A 24 -3.09 20.62 2.47
CA GLN A 24 -2.49 19.41 1.98
C GLN A 24 -1.76 18.76 3.16
N GLU A 25 -2.52 18.12 4.05
CA GLU A 25 -1.97 17.36 5.17
C GLU A 25 -2.80 16.07 5.34
N ARG A 26 -2.16 14.97 4.92
CA ARG A 26 -2.42 13.54 5.18
C ARG A 26 -2.42 12.72 3.88
N ILE A 27 -1.26 12.61 3.23
CA ILE A 27 -0.99 11.48 2.32
C ILE A 27 0.33 10.85 2.73
N MET A 28 0.38 10.29 3.94
CA MET A 28 1.50 9.46 4.41
C MET A 28 1.08 8.43 5.46
N SER A 29 -0.21 8.07 5.54
CA SER A 29 -0.71 7.22 6.63
C SER A 29 -1.43 5.92 6.22
N ASP A 30 -1.75 5.72 4.94
CA ASP A 30 -2.44 4.50 4.46
C ASP A 30 -1.49 3.40 3.92
N GLN A 31 -0.18 3.65 3.89
CA GLN A 31 0.80 2.72 3.33
C GLN A 31 1.00 1.44 4.17
N ASN A 32 0.43 1.38 5.37
CA ASN A 32 0.54 0.22 6.27
C ASN A 32 -0.81 -0.42 6.58
N GLU A 33 -1.85 -0.11 5.81
CA GLU A 33 -3.14 -0.76 5.98
C GLU A 33 -3.04 -2.22 5.52
N SER A 34 -3.38 -3.17 6.38
CA SER A 34 -3.40 -4.59 6.06
C SER A 34 -4.70 -5.00 5.37
N PHE A 35 -4.64 -5.97 4.47
CA PHE A 35 -5.84 -6.63 3.94
C PHE A 35 -6.60 -7.38 5.04
N ALA A 36 -7.94 -7.38 4.97
CA ALA A 36 -8.80 -8.06 5.94
C ALA A 36 -8.73 -9.59 5.82
N GLU A 37 -8.35 -10.09 4.65
CA GLU A 37 -8.20 -11.52 4.33
C GLU A 37 -6.94 -12.14 4.95
N ASN A 38 -6.02 -11.32 5.48
CA ASN A 38 -4.84 -11.84 6.13
C ASN A 38 -5.20 -12.63 7.40
N ALA A 39 -4.67 -13.84 7.50
CA ALA A 39 -4.74 -14.63 8.72
C ALA A 39 -4.11 -13.85 9.89
N PRO A 40 -4.77 -13.77 11.06
CA PRO A 40 -4.23 -13.06 12.21
C PRO A 40 -2.93 -13.73 12.69
N GLY A 41 -1.82 -12.99 12.73
CA GLY A 41 -0.56 -13.56 13.18
C GLY A 41 0.66 -12.67 13.01
N LYS A 42 1.81 -13.31 12.80
CA LYS A 42 3.13 -12.67 12.71
C LYS A 42 3.27 -11.94 11.38
N TYR A 43 2.94 -12.62 10.28
CA TYR A 43 3.08 -12.12 8.92
C TYR A 43 1.75 -11.58 8.38
N TYR A 44 1.78 -10.47 7.64
CA TYR A 44 0.61 -9.90 6.98
C TYR A 44 1.03 -9.11 5.74
N ILE A 45 0.13 -9.02 4.76
CA ILE A 45 0.35 -8.21 3.56
C ILE A 45 -0.41 -6.89 3.66
N VAL A 46 0.27 -5.80 3.33
CA VAL A 46 -0.32 -4.45 3.31
C VAL A 46 -0.75 -4.03 1.91
N LYS A 47 -1.60 -3.00 1.82
CA LYS A 47 -2.17 -2.46 0.58
C LYS A 47 -1.14 -1.91 -0.43
N THR A 48 0.13 -1.85 -0.06
CA THR A 48 1.25 -1.57 -0.97
C THR A 48 1.55 -2.75 -1.92
N CYS A 49 0.89 -3.90 -1.74
CA CYS A 49 1.02 -5.06 -2.63
C CYS A 49 0.58 -4.74 -4.07
N ILE A 50 1.45 -5.06 -5.03
CA ILE A 50 1.22 -4.87 -6.47
C ILE A 50 0.77 -6.14 -7.20
N GLY A 51 0.47 -7.23 -6.47
CA GLY A 51 -0.03 -8.45 -7.10
C GLY A 51 0.98 -9.25 -7.90
N CYS A 52 2.29 -9.13 -7.62
CA CYS A 52 3.34 -9.80 -8.40
C CYS A 52 3.40 -11.33 -8.25
N ILE A 53 2.55 -11.93 -7.40
CA ILE A 53 2.40 -13.37 -7.10
C ILE A 53 3.66 -14.13 -6.64
N LEU A 54 4.82 -13.47 -6.54
CA LEU A 54 6.07 -14.14 -6.18
C LEU A 54 6.05 -14.80 -4.79
N CYS A 55 5.27 -14.25 -3.86
CA CYS A 55 5.12 -14.82 -2.52
C CYS A 55 4.37 -16.17 -2.51
N SER A 56 3.41 -16.38 -3.42
CA SER A 56 2.72 -17.67 -3.54
C SER A 56 3.56 -18.69 -4.32
N GLU A 57 4.51 -18.25 -5.14
CA GLU A 57 5.50 -19.16 -5.76
C GLU A 57 6.53 -19.67 -4.75
N ILE A 58 7.00 -18.81 -3.83
CA ILE A 58 7.99 -19.17 -2.80
C ILE A 58 7.34 -19.97 -1.68
N ALA A 59 6.18 -19.53 -1.17
CA ALA A 59 5.49 -20.14 -0.04
C ALA A 59 3.99 -20.35 -0.33
N PRO A 60 3.63 -21.32 -1.19
CA PRO A 60 2.23 -21.59 -1.59
C PRO A 60 1.34 -22.05 -0.42
N GLU A 61 1.94 -22.62 0.62
CA GLU A 61 1.19 -23.03 1.81
C GLU A 61 0.75 -21.85 2.67
N ASN A 62 1.50 -20.73 2.64
CA ASN A 62 1.29 -19.59 3.52
C ASN A 62 0.61 -18.40 2.84
N PHE A 63 0.91 -18.16 1.57
CA PHE A 63 0.33 -17.04 0.80
C PHE A 63 -0.62 -17.55 -0.27
N SER A 64 -1.68 -16.79 -0.52
CA SER A 64 -2.59 -17.01 -1.63
C SER A 64 -2.80 -15.71 -2.37
N GLU A 65 -2.95 -15.80 -3.69
CA GLU A 65 -3.48 -14.70 -4.47
C GLU A 65 -4.98 -14.57 -4.22
N ASN A 66 -5.45 -13.33 -4.12
CA ASN A 66 -6.85 -13.00 -4.27
C ASN A 66 -7.09 -12.55 -5.71
N THR A 67 -8.01 -13.25 -6.37
CA THR A 67 -8.46 -12.92 -7.73
C THR A 67 -9.68 -12.01 -7.72
N ASP A 68 -10.12 -11.53 -6.57
CA ASP A 68 -11.30 -10.67 -6.47
C ASP A 68 -11.07 -9.34 -7.20
N GLU A 69 -12.09 -8.92 -7.95
CA GLU A 69 -12.01 -7.83 -8.94
C GLU A 69 -12.12 -6.43 -8.30
N GLU A 70 -12.31 -6.33 -6.97
CA GLU A 70 -12.44 -5.03 -6.28
C GLU A 70 -11.20 -4.13 -6.45
N LEU A 71 -10.02 -4.73 -6.61
CA LEU A 71 -8.79 -4.01 -6.94
C LEU A 71 -8.38 -4.34 -8.37
N ALA A 72 -8.19 -3.29 -9.18
CA ALA A 72 -7.80 -3.39 -10.60
C ALA A 72 -6.50 -4.19 -10.83
N PHE A 73 -5.72 -4.39 -9.77
CA PHE A 73 -4.54 -5.24 -9.73
C PHE A 73 -4.78 -6.19 -8.56
N GLY A 74 -4.95 -7.49 -8.82
CA GLY A 74 -5.17 -8.49 -7.77
C GLY A 74 -4.09 -8.40 -6.69
N TYR A 75 -4.41 -8.82 -5.46
CA TYR A 75 -3.49 -8.71 -4.33
C TYR A 75 -3.21 -10.08 -3.71
N ASN A 76 -2.12 -10.19 -2.97
CA ASN A 76 -1.82 -11.39 -2.21
C ASN A 76 -2.18 -11.19 -0.74
N TYR A 77 -2.56 -12.26 -0.06
CA TYR A 77 -2.85 -12.26 1.37
C TYR A 77 -2.24 -13.50 2.03
N VAL A 78 -2.04 -13.41 3.35
CA VAL A 78 -1.60 -14.56 4.15
C VAL A 78 -2.78 -15.46 4.41
N ARG A 79 -2.84 -16.64 3.77
CA ARG A 79 -3.88 -17.65 4.02
C ARG A 79 -3.62 -18.43 5.31
N LYS A 80 -2.35 -18.69 5.63
CA LYS A 80 -1.93 -19.51 6.78
C LYS A 80 -0.63 -18.96 7.36
N GLN A 81 -0.58 -18.79 8.68
CA GLN A 81 0.66 -18.43 9.37
C GLN A 81 1.62 -19.62 9.40
N PRO A 82 2.95 -19.40 9.33
CA PRO A 82 3.92 -20.48 9.43
C PRO A 82 3.85 -21.14 10.80
N GLU A 83 3.73 -22.46 10.82
CA GLU A 83 3.71 -23.30 12.04
C GLU A 83 5.04 -24.04 12.20
N THR A 84 5.76 -24.24 11.10
CA THR A 84 7.05 -24.92 11.06
C THR A 84 8.19 -23.97 10.73
N ARG A 85 9.40 -24.31 11.16
CA ARG A 85 10.61 -23.55 10.84
C ARG A 85 10.90 -23.47 9.35
N ALA A 86 10.49 -24.49 8.57
CA ALA A 86 10.63 -24.49 7.13
C ALA A 86 9.69 -23.45 6.48
N GLU A 87 8.41 -23.44 6.87
CA GLU A 87 7.46 -22.42 6.42
C GLU A 87 7.92 -21.00 6.83
N GLU A 88 8.49 -20.85 8.03
CA GLU A 88 9.02 -19.55 8.49
C GLU A 88 10.18 -19.05 7.62
N GLN A 89 11.12 -19.93 7.24
CA GLN A 89 12.20 -19.58 6.32
C GLN A 89 11.68 -19.16 4.94
N LEU A 90 10.66 -19.87 4.41
CA LEU A 90 10.05 -19.50 3.14
C LEU A 90 9.30 -18.16 3.22
N CYS A 91 8.66 -17.87 4.36
CA CYS A 91 8.02 -16.58 4.59
C CYS A 91 9.03 -15.43 4.68
N GLU A 92 10.20 -15.68 5.30
CA GLU A 92 11.32 -14.71 5.35
C GLU A 92 11.92 -14.48 3.97
N GLU A 93 12.14 -15.55 3.19
CA GLU A 93 12.62 -15.43 1.80
C GLU A 93 11.62 -14.67 0.92
N ALA A 94 10.33 -14.96 1.04
CA ALA A 94 9.29 -14.24 0.31
C ALA A 94 9.27 -12.74 0.66
N MET A 95 9.55 -12.39 1.92
CA MET A 95 9.66 -11.00 2.38
C MET A 95 10.87 -10.29 1.74
N ASP A 96 12.03 -10.93 1.76
CA ASP A 96 13.28 -10.36 1.22
C ASP A 96 13.23 -10.14 -0.29
N VAL A 97 12.49 -10.99 -1.02
CA VAL A 97 12.36 -10.90 -2.48
C VAL A 97 11.23 -9.96 -2.90
N CYS A 98 10.35 -9.54 -2.00
CA CYS A 98 9.17 -8.73 -2.34
C CYS A 98 9.57 -7.35 -2.93
N PRO A 99 9.29 -7.05 -4.21
CA PRO A 99 9.76 -5.83 -4.86
C PRO A 99 9.08 -4.56 -4.34
N ALA A 100 7.86 -4.70 -3.82
CA ALA A 100 7.09 -3.61 -3.22
C ALA A 100 7.21 -3.58 -1.69
N ASP A 101 7.99 -4.50 -1.11
CA ASP A 101 8.16 -4.64 0.34
C ASP A 101 6.80 -4.63 1.08
N ALA A 102 5.84 -5.37 0.50
CA ALA A 102 4.45 -5.38 0.95
C ALA A 102 4.19 -6.41 2.06
N ILE A 103 5.11 -7.34 2.27
CA ILE A 103 5.02 -8.36 3.32
C ILE A 103 5.64 -7.77 4.59
N ARG A 104 4.85 -7.72 5.66
CA ARG A 104 5.25 -7.17 6.96
C ARG A 104 5.20 -8.25 8.03
N ASN A 105 6.02 -8.07 9.05
CA ASN A 105 6.07 -8.92 10.24
C ASN A 105 5.96 -8.03 11.48
N ASN A 106 5.05 -8.38 12.40
CA ASN A 106 4.77 -7.60 13.61
C ASN A 106 5.83 -7.74 14.73
N GLY A 107 7.02 -8.26 14.41
CA GLY A 107 8.20 -8.19 15.25
C GLY A 107 8.11 -8.93 16.59
N LYS A 108 7.18 -9.87 16.77
CA LYS A 108 7.19 -10.76 17.94
C LYS A 108 8.32 -11.79 17.79
N SER A 109 9.56 -11.32 17.94
CA SER A 109 10.68 -12.15 18.36
C SER A 109 10.36 -12.64 19.77
N ASN A 110 10.11 -13.94 19.87
CA ASN A 110 10.03 -14.70 21.12
C ASN A 110 11.29 -14.47 21.97
#